data_AF-A0A7W9Q0R1-F1
#
_entry.id   AF-A0A7W9Q0R1-F1
#
_cell.length_a   1.000
_cell.length_b   1.000
_cell.length_c   1.000
_cell.angle_alpha   90.00
_cell.angle_beta   90.00
_cell.angle_gamma   90.00
#
_symmetry.space_group_name_H-M   'P 1'
#
loop_
_entity.id
_entity.type
_entity.pdbx_description
1 polymer ?
#
loop_
_entity_poly.entity_id
_entity_poly.type
_entity_poly.pdbx_seq_one_letter_code
_entity_poly.pdbx_strand_id
1 'polypeptide(L)'
;MVTRISINVLRSARVRREEDVGPWFPEPLLADPYEDPERSAELADSLSMAALLLLERLSPLERAVFVLREVFDFGFPEVASAVGRSEAACPQLAVRARRHVNEGRARFEAGLREREELAMRFFGAFREGDVEGLRDLPAADVQLVADSGGKAPQWARGFFGADAVSRVLTTLLPPFARIGGLVEPHRVNGRPGAVFRGRDGRVLNTWTLDILDGRIQTIRTVSNPDKLGHVGPVADAWAVLRETQQARRAAG
;
A
#
# COMPACT_ATOMS: atom_id res chain seq x y z
N MET A 1 -25.32 -7.34 15.10
CA MET A 1 -24.18 -7.33 16.05
C MET A 1 -22.87 -6.83 15.40
N VAL A 2 -22.62 -7.12 14.12
CA VAL A 2 -21.44 -6.67 13.36
C VAL A 2 -21.27 -5.14 13.29
N THR A 3 -22.37 -4.39 13.11
CA THR A 3 -22.36 -2.92 12.96
C THR A 3 -21.84 -2.14 14.17
N ARG A 4 -22.00 -2.66 15.40
CA ARG A 4 -21.58 -1.98 16.63
C ARG A 4 -20.11 -2.22 16.97
N ILE A 5 -19.53 -3.32 16.47
CA ILE A 5 -18.10 -3.62 16.58
C ILE A 5 -17.32 -2.75 15.59
N SER A 6 -17.78 -2.63 14.34
CA SER A 6 -17.14 -1.78 13.32
C SER A 6 -17.04 -0.30 13.75
N ILE A 7 -18.09 0.23 14.39
CA ILE A 7 -18.09 1.62 14.90
C ILE A 7 -17.11 1.83 16.05
N ASN A 8 -16.94 0.83 16.93
CA ASN A 8 -16.01 0.92 18.04
C ASN A 8 -14.55 0.81 17.58
N VAL A 9 -14.27 -0.04 16.58
CA VAL A 9 -12.95 -0.15 15.95
C VAL A 9 -12.58 1.16 15.25
N LEU A 10 -13.48 1.74 14.45
CA LEU A 10 -13.25 3.03 13.79
C LEU A 10 -13.06 4.18 14.78
N ARG A 11 -13.77 4.17 15.91
CA ARG A 11 -13.61 5.17 16.99
C ARG A 11 -12.27 5.00 17.71
N SER A 12 -11.85 3.77 17.99
CA SER A 12 -10.55 3.46 18.59
C SER A 12 -9.39 3.84 17.65
N ALA A 13 -9.52 3.59 16.35
CA ALA A 13 -8.56 4.02 15.35
C ALA A 13 -8.48 5.55 15.24
N ARG A 14 -9.61 6.26 15.38
CA ARG A 14 -9.65 7.72 15.39
C ARG A 14 -8.99 8.34 16.63
N VAL A 15 -9.22 7.80 17.82
CA VAL A 15 -8.57 8.26 19.05
C VAL A 15 -7.05 8.07 18.98
N ARG A 16 -6.59 6.92 18.46
CA ARG A 16 -5.16 6.66 18.24
C ARG A 16 -4.50 7.66 17.26
N ARG A 17 -5.25 8.20 16.29
CA ARG A 17 -4.74 9.23 15.36
C ARG A 17 -4.50 10.59 16.03
N GLU A 18 -5.17 10.89 17.16
CA GLU A 18 -5.09 12.19 17.83
C GLU A 18 -3.92 12.26 18.85
N GLU A 19 -3.35 11.12 19.24
CA GLU A 19 -2.28 11.04 20.24
C GLU A 19 -0.86 10.88 19.64
N ASP A 20 -0.72 10.67 18.32
CA ASP A 20 0.57 10.34 17.70
C ASP A 20 1.43 11.58 17.34
N VAL A 21 2.70 11.55 17.75
CA VAL A 21 3.71 12.56 17.42
C VAL A 21 4.26 12.27 16.01
N GLY A 22 3.66 12.86 14.97
CA GLY A 22 4.11 12.73 13.57
C GLY A 22 3.05 12.16 12.61
N PRO A 23 3.40 11.89 11.34
CA PRO A 23 2.44 11.31 10.38
C PRO A 23 2.03 9.89 10.80
N TRP A 24 0.72 9.63 10.83
CA TRP A 24 0.12 8.33 11.14
C TRP A 24 -0.15 7.53 9.85
N PHE A 25 0.25 6.26 9.83
CA PHE A 25 -0.08 5.30 8.79
C PHE A 25 -0.82 4.08 9.35
N PRO A 26 -1.69 3.43 8.56
CA PRO A 26 -2.33 2.17 8.98
C PRO A 26 -1.29 1.07 9.22
N GLU A 27 -1.66 0.07 10.01
CA GLU A 27 -0.81 -1.09 10.25
C GLU A 27 -0.47 -1.80 8.91
N PRO A 28 0.78 -2.25 8.71
CA PRO A 28 1.21 -2.89 7.48
C PRO A 28 0.76 -4.35 7.41
N LEU A 29 -0.09 -4.70 6.45
CA LEU A 29 -0.61 -6.05 6.24
C LEU A 29 0.11 -6.72 5.05
N LEU A 30 0.64 -7.94 5.26
CA LEU A 30 1.44 -8.67 4.26
C LEU A 30 0.65 -9.73 3.45
N ALA A 31 -0.44 -10.26 4.00
CA ALA A 31 -1.27 -11.30 3.36
C ALA A 31 -2.56 -10.70 2.78
N ASP A 32 -3.23 -11.47 1.91
CA ASP A 32 -4.56 -11.15 1.42
C ASP A 32 -5.56 -11.13 2.62
N PRO A 33 -6.14 -9.97 2.96
CA PRO A 33 -6.94 -9.79 4.18
C PRO A 33 -8.31 -10.50 4.15
N TYR A 34 -8.71 -11.13 3.05
CA TYR A 34 -9.98 -11.86 2.98
C TYR A 34 -10.01 -13.13 3.85
N GLU A 35 -8.89 -13.52 4.46
CA GLU A 35 -8.83 -14.60 5.45
C GLU A 35 -9.18 -14.16 6.89
N ASP A 36 -9.32 -12.85 7.18
CA ASP A 36 -9.64 -12.32 8.52
C ASP A 36 -10.70 -11.18 8.49
N PRO A 37 -11.94 -11.44 8.95
CA PRO A 37 -13.06 -10.48 8.91
C PRO A 37 -12.83 -9.17 9.68
N GLU A 38 -11.99 -9.15 10.72
CA GLU A 38 -11.72 -7.93 11.51
C GLU A 38 -10.76 -6.97 10.77
N ARG A 39 -9.91 -7.51 9.89
CA ARG A 39 -8.90 -6.76 9.11
C ARG A 39 -9.41 -6.27 7.75
N SER A 40 -10.57 -6.76 7.31
CA SER A 40 -11.21 -6.39 6.03
C SER A 40 -11.71 -4.95 5.97
N ALA A 41 -11.97 -4.29 7.12
CA ALA A 41 -12.56 -2.95 7.15
C ALA A 41 -11.59 -1.82 6.75
N GLU A 42 -10.28 -2.00 6.98
CA GLU A 42 -9.27 -0.96 6.75
C GLU A 42 -8.75 -0.95 5.29
N LEU A 43 -8.81 -2.10 4.60
CA LEU A 43 -8.45 -2.24 3.17
C LEU A 43 -9.63 -2.03 2.22
N ALA A 44 -10.86 -2.02 2.74
CA ALA A 44 -12.05 -1.65 1.99
C ALA A 44 -11.85 -0.30 1.29
N ASP A 45 -11.16 0.68 1.86
CA ASP A 45 -11.00 2.01 1.26
C ASP A 45 -10.23 2.03 -0.08
N SER A 46 -9.14 1.25 -0.23
CA SER A 46 -8.33 1.26 -1.48
C SER A 46 -8.89 0.35 -2.57
N LEU A 47 -9.41 -0.83 -2.20
CA LEU A 47 -10.08 -1.75 -3.14
C LEU A 47 -11.48 -1.27 -3.52
N SER A 48 -12.19 -0.62 -2.60
CA SER A 48 -13.45 0.09 -2.89
C SER A 48 -13.19 1.18 -3.90
N MET A 49 -12.09 1.96 -3.81
CA MET A 49 -11.79 2.96 -4.84
C MET A 49 -11.59 2.35 -6.23
N ALA A 50 -10.84 1.25 -6.36
CA ALA A 50 -10.65 0.59 -7.66
C ALA A 50 -11.96 0.02 -8.24
N ALA A 51 -12.78 -0.62 -7.41
CA ALA A 51 -14.10 -1.10 -7.79
C ALA A 51 -15.04 0.06 -8.14
N LEU A 52 -15.04 1.13 -7.36
CA LEU A 52 -15.80 2.36 -7.60
C LEU A 52 -15.41 3.01 -8.92
N LEU A 53 -14.11 3.17 -9.21
CA LEU A 53 -13.62 3.73 -10.47
C LEU A 53 -14.01 2.86 -11.68
N LEU A 54 -14.05 1.53 -11.53
CA LEU A 54 -14.54 0.64 -12.60
C LEU A 54 -16.06 0.79 -12.79
N LEU A 55 -16.82 0.91 -11.70
CA LEU A 55 -18.27 1.11 -11.73
C LEU A 55 -18.68 2.51 -12.19
N GLU A 56 -17.85 3.54 -11.99
CA GLU A 56 -18.08 4.90 -12.49
C GLU A 56 -18.04 5.00 -14.02
N ARG A 57 -17.33 4.08 -14.69
CA ARG A 57 -17.27 4.00 -16.16
C ARG A 57 -18.54 3.41 -16.77
N LEU A 58 -19.41 2.83 -15.96
CA LEU A 58 -20.70 2.34 -16.39
C LEU A 58 -21.73 3.46 -16.38
N SER A 59 -22.60 3.47 -17.39
CA SER A 59 -23.82 4.26 -17.29
C SER A 59 -24.61 3.86 -16.04
N PRO A 60 -25.44 4.75 -15.46
CA PRO A 60 -26.20 4.45 -14.25
C PRO A 60 -27.02 3.14 -14.36
N LEU A 61 -27.57 2.87 -15.55
CA LEU A 61 -28.32 1.65 -15.85
C LEU A 61 -27.44 0.40 -15.95
N GLU A 62 -26.32 0.47 -16.65
CA GLU A 62 -25.36 -0.64 -16.71
C GLU A 62 -24.82 -0.99 -15.33
N ARG A 63 -24.55 0.02 -14.50
CA ARG A 63 -24.08 -0.16 -13.12
C ARG A 63 -25.11 -0.86 -12.24
N ALA A 64 -26.36 -0.40 -12.29
CA ALA A 64 -27.43 -1.02 -11.52
C ALA A 64 -27.66 -2.48 -11.94
N VAL A 65 -27.70 -2.75 -13.25
CA VAL A 65 -27.82 -4.11 -13.78
C VAL A 65 -26.62 -4.97 -13.39
N PHE A 66 -25.38 -4.46 -13.50
CA PHE A 66 -24.17 -5.18 -13.13
C PHE A 66 -24.13 -5.53 -11.65
N VAL A 67 -24.40 -4.58 -10.76
CA VAL A 67 -24.37 -4.81 -9.31
C VAL A 67 -25.47 -5.81 -8.91
N LEU A 68 -26.70 -5.62 -9.37
CA LEU A 68 -27.81 -6.51 -9.02
C LEU A 68 -27.61 -7.93 -9.60
N ARG A 69 -27.10 -8.06 -10.83
CA ARG A 69 -26.94 -9.36 -11.49
C ARG A 69 -25.65 -10.09 -11.12
N GLU A 70 -24.51 -9.40 -11.07
CA GLU A 70 -23.18 -10.03 -10.97
C GLU A 70 -22.64 -10.02 -9.53
N VAL A 71 -23.08 -9.08 -8.67
CA VAL A 71 -22.65 -9.02 -7.26
C VAL A 71 -23.69 -9.66 -6.35
N PHE A 72 -24.97 -9.44 -6.61
CA PHE A 72 -26.08 -9.94 -5.77
C PHE A 72 -26.84 -11.12 -6.38
N ASP A 73 -26.48 -11.55 -7.60
CA ASP A 73 -27.05 -12.71 -8.31
C ASP A 73 -28.59 -12.72 -8.47
N PHE A 74 -29.21 -11.54 -8.59
CA PHE A 74 -30.64 -11.44 -8.89
C PHE A 74 -30.97 -11.93 -10.31
N GLY A 75 -32.18 -12.46 -10.51
CA GLY A 75 -32.69 -12.84 -11.83
C GLY A 75 -33.04 -11.62 -12.68
N PHE A 76 -33.00 -11.75 -14.01
CA PHE A 76 -33.39 -10.66 -14.91
C PHE A 76 -34.80 -10.07 -14.69
N PRO A 77 -35.83 -10.84 -14.28
CA PRO A 77 -37.13 -10.28 -13.91
C PRO A 77 -37.04 -9.29 -12.73
N GLU A 78 -36.27 -9.64 -11.69
CA GLU A 78 -36.09 -8.83 -10.48
C GLU A 78 -35.27 -7.58 -10.78
N VAL A 79 -34.22 -7.73 -11.58
CA VAL A 79 -33.39 -6.61 -12.06
C VAL A 79 -34.24 -5.64 -12.88
N ALA A 80 -35.05 -6.14 -13.81
CA ALA A 80 -35.90 -5.33 -14.69
C ALA A 80 -36.88 -4.46 -13.90
N SER A 81 -37.52 -5.05 -12.89
CA SER A 81 -38.39 -4.36 -11.95
C SER A 81 -37.64 -3.26 -11.20
N ALA A 82 -36.44 -3.58 -10.68
CA ALA A 82 -35.62 -2.63 -9.92
C ALA A 82 -35.09 -1.46 -10.75
N VAL A 83 -34.75 -1.67 -12.04
CA VAL A 83 -34.17 -0.62 -12.91
C VAL A 83 -35.18 0.08 -13.82
N GLY A 84 -36.47 -0.30 -13.75
CA GLY A 84 -37.54 0.30 -14.57
C GLY A 84 -37.38 0.04 -16.07
N ARG A 85 -36.96 -1.17 -16.45
CA ARG A 85 -36.77 -1.60 -17.86
C ARG A 85 -37.51 -2.90 -18.15
N SER A 86 -37.63 -3.23 -19.44
CA SER A 86 -38.13 -4.55 -19.83
C SER A 86 -37.11 -5.63 -19.50
N GLU A 87 -37.59 -6.82 -19.14
CA GLU A 87 -36.74 -7.98 -18.89
C GLU A 87 -35.85 -8.29 -20.10
N ALA A 88 -36.40 -8.19 -21.32
CA ALA A 88 -35.67 -8.38 -22.57
C ALA A 88 -34.48 -7.39 -22.77
N ALA A 89 -34.51 -6.21 -22.15
CA ALA A 89 -33.41 -5.23 -22.23
C ALA A 89 -32.27 -5.53 -21.24
N CYS A 90 -32.53 -6.27 -20.17
CA CYS A 90 -31.56 -6.49 -19.09
C CYS A 90 -30.36 -7.36 -19.49
N PRO A 91 -30.51 -8.45 -20.27
CA PRO A 91 -29.38 -9.22 -20.77
C PRO A 91 -28.39 -8.39 -21.59
N GLN A 92 -28.89 -7.51 -22.46
CA GLN A 92 -28.04 -6.66 -23.29
C GLN A 92 -27.27 -5.63 -22.44
N LEU A 93 -27.93 -5.04 -21.43
CA LEU A 93 -27.29 -4.13 -20.48
C LEU A 93 -26.22 -4.85 -19.65
N ALA A 94 -26.47 -6.09 -19.21
CA ALA A 94 -25.49 -6.90 -18.48
C ALA A 94 -24.26 -7.22 -19.34
N VAL A 95 -24.45 -7.62 -20.61
CA VAL A 95 -23.34 -7.89 -21.53
C VAL A 95 -22.50 -6.62 -21.77
N ARG A 96 -23.15 -5.46 -21.98
CA ARG A 96 -22.43 -4.18 -22.15
C ARG A 96 -21.67 -3.77 -20.90
N ALA A 97 -22.31 -3.89 -19.74
CA ALA A 97 -21.66 -3.60 -18.46
C ALA A 97 -20.43 -4.49 -18.25
N ARG A 98 -20.56 -5.80 -18.50
CA ARG A 98 -19.45 -6.75 -18.37
C ARG A 98 -18.31 -6.45 -19.33
N ARG A 99 -18.62 -6.08 -20.58
CA ARG A 99 -17.61 -5.62 -21.54
C ARG A 99 -16.86 -4.39 -21.04
N HIS A 100 -17.58 -3.34 -20.60
CA HIS A 100 -16.95 -2.11 -20.11
C HIS A 100 -16.12 -2.33 -18.83
N VAL A 101 -16.58 -3.21 -17.92
CA VAL A 101 -15.81 -3.62 -16.73
C VAL A 101 -14.55 -4.37 -17.13
N ASN A 102 -14.63 -5.32 -18.08
CA ASN A 102 -13.48 -6.08 -18.55
C ASN A 102 -12.44 -5.21 -19.27
N GLU A 103 -12.87 -4.26 -20.10
CA GLU A 103 -11.99 -3.28 -20.74
C GLU A 103 -11.29 -2.39 -19.70
N GLY A 104 -12.01 -1.96 -18.66
CA GLY A 104 -11.44 -1.23 -17.53
C GLY A 104 -10.44 -2.06 -16.73
N ARG A 105 -10.75 -3.35 -16.51
CA ARG A 105 -9.91 -4.31 -15.79
C ARG A 105 -8.58 -4.55 -16.50
N ALA A 106 -8.57 -4.75 -17.82
CA ALA A 106 -7.33 -4.95 -18.57
C ALA A 106 -6.36 -3.76 -18.45
N ARG A 107 -6.88 -2.53 -18.53
CA ARG A 107 -6.07 -1.30 -18.33
C ARG A 107 -5.57 -1.18 -16.89
N PHE A 108 -6.42 -1.53 -15.92
CA PHE A 108 -6.03 -1.54 -14.50
C PHE A 108 -4.95 -2.58 -14.21
N GLU A 109 -5.07 -3.80 -14.73
CA GLU A 109 -4.08 -4.86 -14.59
C GLU A 109 -2.75 -4.50 -15.27
N ALA A 110 -2.77 -3.85 -16.43
CA ALA A 110 -1.57 -3.32 -17.08
C ALA A 110 -0.85 -2.29 -16.18
N GLY A 111 -1.60 -1.34 -15.59
CA GLY A 111 -1.05 -0.40 -14.63
C GLY A 111 -0.54 -1.08 -13.34
N LEU A 112 -1.14 -2.20 -12.92
CA LEU A 112 -0.65 -2.98 -11.77
C LEU A 112 0.70 -3.64 -12.07
N ARG A 113 0.87 -4.23 -13.26
CA ARG A 113 2.15 -4.81 -13.70
C ARG A 113 3.25 -3.76 -13.78
N GLU A 114 2.96 -2.60 -14.36
CA GLU A 114 3.93 -1.50 -14.44
C GLU A 114 4.38 -1.03 -13.04
N ARG A 115 3.45 -0.96 -12.09
CA ARG A 115 3.78 -0.65 -10.68
C ARG A 115 4.64 -1.73 -10.03
N GLU A 116 4.37 -3.00 -10.29
CA GLU A 116 5.18 -4.12 -9.78
C GLU A 116 6.58 -4.14 -10.39
N GLU A 117 6.71 -3.91 -11.70
CA GLU A 117 8.00 -3.82 -12.38
C GLU A 117 8.84 -2.66 -11.85
N LEU A 118 8.23 -1.47 -11.67
CA LEU A 118 8.91 -0.31 -11.10
C LEU A 118 9.36 -0.59 -9.66
N ALA A 119 8.51 -1.22 -8.85
CA ALA A 119 8.85 -1.61 -7.49
C ALA A 119 9.98 -2.64 -7.44
N MET A 120 9.97 -3.63 -8.34
CA MET A 120 11.02 -4.64 -8.44
C MET A 120 12.35 -4.00 -8.80
N ARG A 121 12.37 -3.07 -9.76
CA ARG A 121 13.56 -2.27 -10.09
C ARG A 121 14.03 -1.45 -8.91
N PHE A 122 13.11 -0.80 -8.20
CA PHE A 122 13.43 0.02 -7.03
C PHE A 122 14.07 -0.80 -5.92
N PHE A 123 13.45 -1.90 -5.49
CA PHE A 123 14.00 -2.74 -4.42
C PHE A 123 15.21 -3.56 -4.86
N GLY A 124 15.34 -3.87 -6.16
CA GLY A 124 16.55 -4.45 -6.75
C GLY A 124 17.73 -3.49 -6.65
N ALA A 125 17.58 -2.27 -7.19
CA ALA A 125 18.59 -1.22 -7.09
C ALA A 125 18.93 -0.89 -5.62
N PHE A 126 17.92 -0.88 -4.75
CA PHE A 126 18.12 -0.75 -3.31
C PHE A 126 18.96 -1.89 -2.75
N ARG A 127 18.70 -3.16 -3.07
CA ARG A 127 19.52 -4.27 -2.55
C ARG A 127 20.95 -4.25 -3.06
N GLU A 128 21.16 -3.83 -4.30
CA GLU A 128 22.45 -3.85 -4.97
C GLU A 128 23.34 -2.65 -4.66
N GLY A 129 22.80 -1.61 -4.00
CA GLY A 129 23.58 -0.38 -3.80
C GLY A 129 23.61 0.53 -5.02
N ASP A 130 22.74 0.29 -6.02
CA ASP A 130 22.71 1.03 -7.27
C ASP A 130 22.08 2.41 -7.07
N VAL A 131 22.95 3.35 -6.71
CA VAL A 131 22.60 4.75 -6.47
C VAL A 131 22.03 5.43 -7.72
N GLU A 132 22.57 5.14 -8.90
CA GLU A 132 22.10 5.75 -10.14
C GLU A 132 20.73 5.18 -10.52
N GLY A 133 20.58 3.85 -10.44
CA GLY A 133 19.30 3.18 -10.68
C GLY A 133 18.18 3.63 -9.74
N LEU A 134 18.50 4.09 -8.51
CA LEU A 134 17.52 4.66 -7.59
C LEU A 134 17.12 6.10 -7.89
N ARG A 135 17.95 6.89 -8.59
CA ARG A 135 17.67 8.30 -8.87
C ARG A 135 16.59 8.52 -9.92
N ASP A 136 16.50 7.61 -10.89
CA ASP A 136 15.64 7.78 -12.05
C ASP A 136 14.21 7.22 -11.86
N LEU A 137 13.91 6.53 -10.76
CA LEU A 137 12.60 5.90 -10.52
C LEU A 137 11.60 6.85 -9.81
N PRO A 138 12.01 7.67 -8.84
CA PRO A 138 11.12 8.64 -8.20
C PRO A 138 10.71 9.79 -9.10
N ALA A 139 9.56 10.40 -8.80
CA ALA A 139 9.21 11.69 -9.37
C ALA A 139 10.04 12.82 -8.76
N ALA A 140 10.07 13.96 -9.45
CA ALA A 140 10.82 15.14 -9.01
C ALA A 140 10.38 15.63 -7.61
N ASP A 141 9.09 15.50 -7.29
CA ASP A 141 8.44 15.91 -6.06
C ASP A 141 8.19 14.75 -5.07
N VAL A 142 8.92 13.63 -5.24
CA VAL A 142 8.78 12.45 -4.36
C VAL A 142 8.92 12.79 -2.88
N GLN A 143 8.17 12.07 -2.05
CA GLN A 143 8.23 12.20 -0.59
C GLN A 143 8.65 10.88 0.06
N LEU A 144 9.52 10.95 1.05
CA LEU A 144 9.83 9.85 1.96
C LEU A 144 9.34 10.23 3.36
N VAL A 145 8.31 9.54 3.84
CA VAL A 145 7.63 9.86 5.10
C VAL A 145 7.60 8.63 6.01
N ALA A 146 7.73 8.84 7.32
CA ALA A 146 7.86 7.75 8.29
C ALA A 146 6.91 7.90 9.47
N ASP A 147 6.14 6.85 9.74
CA ASP A 147 5.41 6.66 11.00
C ASP A 147 6.29 5.84 11.96
N SER A 148 6.74 6.51 13.01
CA SER A 148 7.57 5.93 14.08
C SER A 148 6.83 5.80 15.41
N GLY A 149 5.62 6.36 15.53
CA GLY A 149 4.89 6.50 16.80
C GLY A 149 5.68 7.15 17.94
N GLY A 150 6.73 7.93 17.63
CA GLY A 150 7.67 8.48 18.63
C GLY A 150 8.54 7.43 19.34
N LYS A 151 8.47 6.15 18.94
CA LYS A 151 9.17 5.01 19.58
C LYS A 151 10.38 4.50 18.80
N ALA A 152 10.51 4.94 17.55
CA ALA A 152 11.66 4.70 16.69
C ALA A 152 12.29 6.03 16.24
N PRO A 153 13.54 6.03 15.74
CA PRO A 153 14.17 7.24 15.22
C PRO A 153 13.27 7.96 14.20
N GLN A 154 12.93 9.21 14.49
CA GLN A 154 11.98 9.97 13.72
C GLN A 154 12.69 10.96 12.80
N TRP A 155 12.38 10.93 11.51
CA TRP A 155 12.73 12.01 10.60
C TRP A 155 11.65 13.08 10.74
N ALA A 156 11.97 14.18 11.44
CA ALA A 156 11.02 15.16 12.01
C ALA A 156 9.85 15.57 11.09
N ARG A 157 10.00 15.55 9.76
CA ARG A 157 8.91 15.75 8.77
C ARG A 157 8.99 14.85 7.52
N GLY A 158 9.94 13.93 7.44
CA GLY A 158 10.28 13.23 6.19
C GLY A 158 11.21 14.03 5.27
N PHE A 159 11.44 13.51 4.06
CA PHE A 159 12.29 14.10 3.03
C PHE A 159 11.48 14.36 1.76
N PHE A 160 11.74 15.49 1.11
CA PHE A 160 10.93 15.99 -0.01
C PHE A 160 11.82 16.33 -1.20
N GLY A 161 11.41 15.89 -2.38
CA GLY A 161 12.12 16.07 -3.63
C GLY A 161 13.14 14.96 -3.91
N ALA A 162 13.35 14.68 -5.20
CA ALA A 162 14.20 13.59 -5.68
C ALA A 162 15.62 13.62 -5.12
N ASP A 163 16.24 14.80 -5.02
CA ASP A 163 17.60 14.95 -4.48
C ASP A 163 17.70 14.59 -3.00
N ALA A 164 16.76 15.07 -2.17
CA ALA A 164 16.77 14.82 -0.74
C ALA A 164 16.50 13.33 -0.45
N VAL A 165 15.51 12.75 -1.14
CA VAL A 165 15.19 11.32 -1.02
C VAL A 165 16.36 10.46 -1.49
N SER A 166 16.95 10.76 -2.66
CA SER A 166 18.11 10.02 -3.17
C SER A 166 19.30 10.08 -2.22
N ARG A 167 19.62 11.25 -1.65
CA ARG A 167 20.69 11.38 -0.65
C ARG A 167 20.44 10.51 0.58
N VAL A 168 19.18 10.40 1.02
CA VAL A 168 18.83 9.55 2.16
C VAL A 168 18.97 8.07 1.83
N LEU A 169 18.41 7.63 0.70
CA LEU A 169 18.50 6.24 0.26
C LEU A 169 19.97 5.80 0.14
N THR A 170 20.80 6.62 -0.51
CA THR A 170 22.24 6.37 -0.70
C THR A 170 23.05 6.42 0.60
N THR A 171 22.59 7.19 1.59
CA THR A 171 23.23 7.28 2.90
C THR A 171 22.88 6.11 3.81
N LEU A 172 21.63 5.63 3.76
CA LEU A 172 21.14 4.55 4.63
C LEU A 172 21.58 3.17 4.14
N LEU A 173 21.65 3.00 2.82
CA LEU A 173 21.76 1.70 2.20
C LEU A 173 23.12 0.99 2.44
N PRO A 174 24.30 1.61 2.19
CA PRO A 174 25.56 0.90 2.37
C PRO A 174 25.83 0.44 3.82
N PRO A 175 25.58 1.26 4.86
CA PRO A 175 25.70 0.79 6.24
C PRO A 175 24.70 -0.30 6.60
N PHE A 176 23.46 -0.22 6.11
CA PHE A 176 22.43 -1.23 6.35
C PHE A 176 22.82 -2.60 5.76
N ALA A 177 23.35 -2.61 4.54
CA ALA A 177 23.87 -3.84 3.91
C ALA A 177 25.06 -4.41 4.69
N ARG A 178 26.00 -3.57 5.16
CA ARG A 178 27.19 -4.02 5.91
C ARG A 178 26.86 -4.70 7.24
N ILE A 179 25.78 -4.30 7.90
CA ILE A 179 25.34 -4.94 9.16
C ILE A 179 24.51 -6.22 8.91
N GLY A 180 24.39 -6.66 7.65
CA GLY A 180 23.61 -7.84 7.28
C GLY A 180 22.10 -7.59 7.23
N GLY A 181 21.68 -6.35 6.97
CA GLY A 181 20.28 -6.01 6.77
C GLY A 181 19.70 -6.72 5.55
N LEU A 182 18.46 -7.19 5.68
CA LEU A 182 17.72 -7.91 4.64
C LEU A 182 16.54 -7.06 4.17
N VAL A 183 16.31 -7.07 2.86
CA VAL A 183 15.16 -6.41 2.21
C VAL A 183 14.36 -7.49 1.51
N GLU A 184 13.13 -7.70 1.97
CA GLU A 184 12.24 -8.73 1.47
C GLU A 184 11.06 -8.07 0.76
N PRO A 185 11.03 -8.02 -0.59
CA PRO A 185 9.90 -7.47 -1.33
C PRO A 185 8.59 -8.20 -0.99
N HIS A 186 7.57 -7.43 -0.64
CA HIS A 186 6.25 -7.93 -0.25
C HIS A 186 5.16 -6.97 -0.72
N ARG A 187 3.94 -7.47 -0.93
CA ARG A 187 2.78 -6.57 -0.96
C ARG A 187 2.47 -6.13 0.46
N VAL A 188 2.30 -4.83 0.66
CA VAL A 188 1.97 -4.24 1.95
C VAL A 188 0.74 -3.37 1.75
N ASN A 189 -0.36 -3.70 2.44
CA ASN A 189 -1.67 -3.04 2.25
C ASN A 189 -2.10 -3.00 0.77
N GLY A 190 -1.87 -4.11 0.05
CA GLY A 190 -2.21 -4.26 -1.37
C GLY A 190 -1.33 -3.46 -2.33
N ARG A 191 -0.32 -2.72 -1.84
CA ARG A 191 0.62 -1.93 -2.65
C ARG A 191 1.97 -2.63 -2.75
N PRO A 192 2.77 -2.38 -3.79
CA PRO A 192 4.16 -2.82 -3.82
C PRO A 192 4.95 -2.25 -2.64
N GLY A 193 5.74 -3.10 -1.99
CA GLY A 193 6.47 -2.73 -0.78
C GLY A 193 7.58 -3.71 -0.43
N ALA A 194 8.15 -3.55 0.76
CA ALA A 194 9.15 -4.46 1.30
C ALA A 194 9.14 -4.45 2.84
N VAL A 195 9.59 -5.56 3.42
CA VAL A 195 9.91 -5.69 4.84
C VAL A 195 11.42 -5.59 4.99
N PHE A 196 11.87 -4.75 5.90
CA PHE A 196 13.28 -4.59 6.23
C PHE A 196 13.56 -5.31 7.53
N ARG A 197 14.55 -6.21 7.51
CA ARG A 197 14.94 -7.01 8.68
C ARG A 197 16.40 -6.81 9.04
N GLY A 198 16.71 -6.93 10.32
CA GLY A 198 18.09 -7.04 10.79
C GLY A 198 18.69 -8.41 10.43
N ARG A 199 20.00 -8.57 10.69
CA ARG A 199 20.71 -9.85 10.50
C ARG A 199 20.12 -11.00 11.32
N ASP A 200 19.47 -10.69 12.44
CA ASP A 200 18.80 -11.64 13.31
C ASP A 200 17.36 -12.00 12.84
N GLY A 201 16.95 -11.52 11.67
CA GLY A 201 15.63 -11.75 11.09
C GLY A 201 14.51 -10.91 11.70
N ARG A 202 14.81 -10.02 12.67
CA ARG A 202 13.80 -9.18 13.30
C ARG A 202 13.38 -8.02 12.42
N VAL A 203 12.10 -7.66 12.46
CA VAL A 203 11.49 -6.58 11.65
C VAL A 203 11.98 -5.23 12.15
N LEU A 204 12.51 -4.40 11.25
CA LEU A 204 12.93 -3.03 11.52
C LEU A 204 11.89 -2.02 11.07
N ASN A 205 11.39 -2.18 9.85
CA ASN A 205 10.34 -1.35 9.29
C ASN A 205 9.72 -2.03 8.06
N THR A 206 8.62 -1.47 7.57
CA THR A 206 8.06 -1.78 6.25
C THR A 206 8.03 -0.53 5.38
N TRP A 207 8.25 -0.71 4.08
CA TRP A 207 8.07 0.35 3.10
C TRP A 207 6.92 0.02 2.16
N THR A 208 6.15 1.04 1.78
CA THR A 208 5.18 0.98 0.69
C THR A 208 5.45 2.06 -0.35
N LEU A 209 5.24 1.73 -1.62
CA LEU A 209 5.46 2.64 -2.75
C LEU A 209 4.11 3.08 -3.31
N ASP A 210 3.86 4.38 -3.27
CA ASP A 210 2.78 5.02 -4.01
C ASP A 210 3.29 5.38 -5.41
N ILE A 211 2.81 4.66 -6.42
CA ILE A 211 3.26 4.78 -7.82
C ILE A 211 2.12 5.31 -8.69
N LEU A 212 2.41 6.39 -9.40
CA LEU A 212 1.51 7.04 -10.36
C LEU A 212 2.30 7.39 -11.62
N ASP A 213 1.70 7.17 -12.79
CA ASP A 213 2.28 7.51 -14.10
C ASP A 213 3.74 7.05 -14.29
N GLY A 214 4.03 5.81 -13.88
CA GLY A 214 5.35 5.20 -14.03
C GLY A 214 6.43 5.76 -13.09
N ARG A 215 6.07 6.57 -12.09
CA ARG A 215 6.99 7.19 -11.13
C ARG A 215 6.59 6.92 -9.68
N ILE A 216 7.58 6.86 -8.79
CA ILE A 216 7.34 6.77 -7.34
C ILE A 216 7.05 8.17 -6.80
N GLN A 217 5.81 8.39 -6.34
CA GLN A 217 5.36 9.66 -5.76
C GLN A 217 5.66 9.72 -4.26
N THR A 218 5.52 8.60 -3.56
CA THR A 218 5.74 8.56 -2.12
C THR A 218 6.28 7.20 -1.70
N ILE A 219 7.28 7.23 -0.84
CA ILE A 219 7.80 6.09 -0.09
C ILE A 219 7.32 6.27 1.34
N ARG A 220 6.48 5.36 1.84
CA ARG A 220 6.00 5.39 3.22
C ARG A 220 6.72 4.34 4.03
N THR A 221 7.29 4.74 5.14
CA THR A 221 7.94 3.86 6.10
C THR A 221 7.07 3.71 7.34
N VAL A 222 6.81 2.49 7.79
CA VAL A 222 6.27 2.22 9.13
C VAL A 222 7.37 1.56 9.95
N SER A 223 7.88 2.30 10.94
CA SER A 223 8.89 1.83 11.89
C SER A 223 8.40 1.81 13.34
N ASN A 224 7.12 2.17 13.56
CA ASN A 224 6.50 2.08 14.89
C ASN A 224 6.43 0.61 15.34
N PRO A 225 7.14 0.20 16.41
CA PRO A 225 7.19 -1.19 16.84
C PRO A 225 5.83 -1.74 17.25
N ASP A 226 4.92 -0.90 17.76
CA ASP A 226 3.57 -1.32 18.12
C ASP A 226 2.77 -1.83 16.91
N LYS A 227 3.09 -1.32 15.72
CA LYS A 227 2.44 -1.67 14.44
C LYS A 227 3.14 -2.81 13.71
N LEU A 228 4.26 -3.33 14.22
CA LEU A 228 5.08 -4.32 13.51
C LEU A 228 5.03 -5.71 14.14
N GLY A 229 4.46 -5.85 15.35
CA GLY A 229 4.43 -7.12 16.08
C GLY A 229 3.76 -8.27 15.32
N HIS A 230 2.73 -7.99 14.51
CA HIS A 230 2.05 -9.01 13.69
C HIS A 230 2.80 -9.37 12.41
N VAL A 231 3.80 -8.56 12.00
CA VAL A 231 4.67 -8.85 10.85
C VAL A 231 5.80 -9.81 11.26
N GLY A 232 6.14 -9.83 12.55
CA GLY A 232 7.12 -10.74 13.15
C GLY A 232 7.81 -10.12 14.36
N PRO A 233 8.79 -10.83 14.97
CA PRO A 233 9.56 -10.29 16.08
C PRO A 233 10.23 -8.97 15.70
N VAL A 234 9.97 -7.91 16.45
CA VAL A 234 10.45 -6.55 16.15
C VAL A 234 11.85 -6.32 16.73
N ALA A 235 12.69 -5.61 15.99
CA ALA A 235 14.05 -5.23 16.40
C ALA A 235 14.05 -3.95 17.25
N ASP A 236 15.11 -3.74 18.03
CA ASP A 236 15.39 -2.44 18.64
C ASP A 236 15.92 -1.48 17.55
N ALA A 237 15.04 -0.63 17.03
CA ALA A 237 15.36 0.33 15.99
C ALA A 237 16.49 1.30 16.39
N TRP A 238 16.65 1.61 17.68
CA TRP A 238 17.72 2.47 18.16
C TRP A 238 19.07 1.76 18.19
N ALA A 239 19.10 0.47 18.53
CA ALA A 239 20.32 -0.34 18.45
C ALA A 239 20.83 -0.44 17.01
N VAL A 240 19.94 -0.73 16.07
CA VAL A 240 20.30 -0.81 14.65
C VAL A 240 20.73 0.54 14.08
N LEU A 241 20.10 1.65 14.51
CA LEU A 241 20.57 2.98 14.13
C LEU A 241 22.00 3.25 14.63
N ARG A 242 22.32 2.87 15.88
CA ARG A 242 23.68 3.03 16.41
C ARG A 242 24.70 2.20 15.62
N GLU A 243 24.36 0.95 15.30
CA GLU A 243 25.23 0.05 14.54
C GLU A 243 25.48 0.57 13.11
N THR A 244 24.43 1.01 12.42
CA THR A 244 24.56 1.64 11.09
C THR A 244 25.38 2.94 11.14
N GLN A 245 25.23 3.77 12.17
CA GLN A 245 26.07 4.97 12.35
C GLN A 245 27.55 4.63 12.60
N GLN A 246 27.83 3.60 13.39
CA GLN A 246 29.21 3.12 13.62
C GLN A 246 29.83 2.56 12.33
N ALA A 247 29.10 1.71 11.61
CA ALA A 247 29.53 1.18 10.32
C ALA A 247 29.79 2.30 9.29
N ARG A 248 29.01 3.38 9.33
CA ARG A 248 29.22 4.57 8.48
C ARG A 248 30.51 5.31 8.85
N ARG A 249 30.79 5.51 10.15
CA ARG A 249 32.01 6.17 10.63
C ARG A 249 33.29 5.38 10.34
N ALA A 250 33.21 4.05 10.30
CA ALA A 250 34.37 3.20 10.01
C ALA A 250 34.76 3.17 8.51
N ALA A 251 33.92 3.74 7.62
CA ALA A 251 34.09 3.68 6.17
C ALA A 251 34.47 5.03 5.53
N GLY A 252 34.64 6.09 6.32
CA GLY A 252 35.09 7.41 5.88
C GLY A 252 36.31 7.85 6.66
#